data_AF-A0A5C9C530-F1
#
_entry.id   AF-A0A5C9C530-F1
#
_cell.length_a   1.000
_cell.length_b   1.000
_cell.length_c   1.000
_cell.angle_alpha   90.00
_cell.angle_beta   90.00
_cell.angle_gamma   90.00
#
_symmetry.space_group_name_H-M   'P 1'
#
loop_
_entity.id
_entity.type
_entity.pdbx_description
1 polymer ?
#
loop_
_entity_poly.entity_id
_entity_poly.type
_entity_poly.pdbx_seq_one_letter_code
_entity_poly.pdbx_strand_id
1 'polypeptide(L)'
;MKAASCVFLTIKIDAMDYDNPAARLLTVLEEGQKLNAQGSCRAAWDELLKAQGNQALLMSRLGKVMELPQHIIQAIEENYPSHRKHAAHWESQVNAGFTHQSLGSNWQSFMGHIDSHTLSYLAMTSELLQQKSNTKSIEDASILEARNKLEELYKEIRSADIPTEIRLYLIRHLRQILESIDEYFITGALPILDTTGTLLGHALIDEKYRNFLRDEAIGARIFECLTAMANVVGVAVGIPQLSVAIAAIQPLLPQ
;
A
#
# COMPACT_ATOMS: atom_id res chain seq x y z
N MET A 1 -21.44 -23.88 -11.75
CA MET A 1 -20.44 -23.20 -10.91
C MET A 1 -20.63 -21.70 -11.08
N LYS A 2 -21.20 -21.04 -10.06
CA LYS A 2 -21.57 -19.63 -10.11
C LYS A 2 -20.31 -18.75 -10.07
N ALA A 3 -20.29 -17.76 -10.94
CA ALA A 3 -19.31 -16.70 -11.01
C ALA A 3 -19.19 -15.98 -9.65
N ALA A 4 -17.97 -15.90 -9.12
CA ALA A 4 -17.62 -14.95 -8.08
C ALA A 4 -17.51 -13.57 -8.73
N SER A 5 -18.66 -12.93 -8.94
CA SER A 5 -18.71 -11.49 -9.19
C SER A 5 -18.26 -10.83 -7.89
N CYS A 6 -17.03 -10.31 -7.89
CA CYS A 6 -16.44 -9.60 -6.76
C CYS A 6 -17.27 -8.33 -6.54
N VAL A 7 -18.14 -8.37 -5.54
CA VAL A 7 -18.88 -7.20 -5.06
C VAL A 7 -17.86 -6.32 -4.35
N PHE A 8 -17.37 -5.29 -5.03
CA PHE A 8 -16.80 -4.12 -4.38
C PHE A 8 -17.91 -3.49 -3.55
N LEU A 9 -18.03 -3.89 -2.29
CA LEU A 9 -18.84 -3.18 -1.31
C LEU A 9 -17.99 -1.97 -0.86
N THR A 10 -18.32 -0.85 -1.47
CA THR A 10 -17.66 0.44 -1.37
C THR A 10 -17.84 1.03 0.03
N ILE A 11 -16.91 0.77 0.93
CA ILE A 11 -16.54 1.80 1.88
C ILE A 11 -15.70 2.78 1.08
N LYS A 12 -16.31 3.93 0.76
CA LYS A 12 -15.54 5.12 0.43
C LYS A 12 -14.80 5.48 1.71
N ILE A 13 -13.58 4.99 1.82
CA ILE A 13 -12.59 5.65 2.66
C ILE A 13 -12.54 7.08 2.13
N ASP A 14 -12.81 8.08 2.96
CA ASP A 14 -12.66 9.48 2.52
C ASP A 14 -11.27 9.64 1.90
N ALA A 15 -11.21 10.29 0.74
CA ALA A 15 -10.00 10.32 -0.08
C ALA A 15 -8.84 10.85 0.76
N MET A 16 -7.81 10.03 0.91
CA MET A 16 -6.60 10.43 1.61
C MET A 16 -5.93 11.53 0.79
N ASP A 17 -5.74 12.72 1.37
CA ASP A 17 -5.10 13.84 0.65
C ASP A 17 -3.58 13.61 0.48
N TYR A 18 -2.98 12.84 1.39
CA TYR A 18 -1.53 12.71 1.56
C TYR A 18 -1.11 11.25 1.70
N ASP A 19 -0.09 10.80 0.95
CA ASP A 19 0.51 9.49 1.18
C ASP A 19 1.63 9.59 2.22
N ASN A 20 1.23 9.71 3.50
CA ASN A 20 2.12 9.64 4.65
C ASN A 20 1.50 8.72 5.73
N PRO A 21 2.29 8.13 6.64
CA PRO A 21 1.78 7.12 7.56
C PRO A 21 0.78 7.70 8.58
N ALA A 22 0.85 8.99 8.91
CA ALA A 22 -0.10 9.64 9.82
C ALA A 22 -1.47 9.85 9.17
N ALA A 23 -1.50 10.24 7.89
CA ALA A 23 -2.72 10.32 7.09
C ALA A 23 -3.42 8.96 7.05
N ARG A 24 -2.68 7.88 6.72
CA ARG A 24 -3.22 6.51 6.68
C ARG A 24 -3.81 6.07 8.01
N LEU A 25 -3.09 6.28 9.11
CA LEU A 25 -3.60 5.95 10.44
C LEU A 25 -4.84 6.78 10.78
N LEU A 26 -4.82 8.09 10.51
CA LEU A 26 -5.95 8.97 10.77
C LEU A 26 -7.20 8.49 10.05
N THR A 27 -7.08 8.20 8.76
CA THR A 27 -8.16 7.67 7.95
C THR A 27 -8.73 6.38 8.53
N VAL A 28 -7.89 5.43 8.96
CA VAL A 28 -8.37 4.19 9.62
C VAL A 28 -9.14 4.50 10.91
N LEU A 29 -8.66 5.44 11.73
CA LEU A 29 -9.31 5.81 12.99
C LEU A 29 -10.63 6.56 12.77
N GLU A 30 -10.68 7.45 11.79
CA GLU A 30 -11.89 8.22 11.42
C GLU A 30 -12.98 7.30 10.86
N GLU A 31 -12.62 6.38 9.95
CA GLU A 31 -13.56 5.34 9.50
C GLU A 31 -14.00 4.44 10.67
N GLY A 32 -13.07 4.11 11.57
CA GLY A 32 -13.37 3.35 12.77
C GLY A 32 -14.38 4.02 13.70
N GLN A 33 -14.39 5.35 13.80
CA GLN A 33 -15.38 6.11 14.58
C GLN A 33 -16.79 6.05 14.00
N LYS A 34 -16.93 5.81 12.69
CA LYS A 34 -18.23 5.68 12.02
C LYS A 34 -18.91 4.34 12.33
N LEU A 35 -18.16 3.35 12.83
CA LEU A 35 -18.67 2.01 13.13
C LEU A 35 -19.36 1.92 14.49
N ASN A 36 -20.27 0.94 14.63
CA ASN A 36 -20.97 0.71 15.90
C ASN A 36 -20.00 0.23 16.99
N ALA A 37 -19.78 1.05 18.01
CA ALA A 37 -18.88 0.75 19.13
C ALA A 37 -19.28 -0.51 19.93
N GLN A 38 -20.57 -0.85 19.99
CA GLN A 38 -21.04 -2.09 20.63
C GLN A 38 -21.01 -3.31 19.70
N GLY A 39 -20.67 -3.11 18.43
CA GLY A 39 -20.48 -4.18 17.45
C GLY A 39 -19.22 -5.01 17.73
N SER A 40 -19.05 -6.11 16.99
CA SER A 40 -17.88 -6.97 17.11
C SER A 40 -16.60 -6.26 16.68
N CYS A 41 -15.57 -6.28 17.54
CA CYS A 41 -14.25 -5.74 17.22
C CYS A 41 -13.63 -6.41 15.99
N ARG A 42 -13.75 -7.74 15.89
CA ARG A 42 -13.31 -8.48 14.69
C ARG A 42 -14.03 -8.04 13.42
N ALA A 43 -15.35 -7.84 13.48
CA ALA A 43 -16.12 -7.40 12.32
C ALA A 43 -15.70 -5.99 11.88
N ALA A 44 -15.49 -5.08 12.83
CA ALA A 44 -14.99 -3.74 12.55
C ALA A 44 -13.62 -3.77 11.85
N TRP A 45 -12.68 -4.58 12.35
CA TRP A 45 -11.40 -4.73 11.66
C TRP A 45 -11.51 -5.43 10.30
N ASP A 46 -12.37 -6.44 10.16
CA ASP A 46 -12.60 -7.10 8.87
C ASP A 46 -13.09 -6.12 7.80
N GLU A 47 -13.98 -5.22 8.21
CA GLU A 47 -14.53 -4.14 7.41
C GLU A 47 -13.46 -3.09 7.05
N LEU A 48 -12.81 -2.49 8.05
CA LEU A 48 -11.79 -1.45 7.87
C LEU A 48 -10.60 -1.95 7.02
N LEU A 49 -10.18 -3.19 7.27
CA LEU A 49 -9.02 -3.80 6.62
C LEU A 49 -9.38 -4.58 5.36
N LYS A 50 -10.64 -4.52 4.90
CA LYS A 50 -11.11 -5.16 3.67
C LYS A 50 -10.72 -6.65 3.61
N ALA A 51 -10.77 -7.35 4.74
CA ALA A 51 -10.26 -8.72 4.87
C ALA A 51 -11.26 -9.79 4.38
N GLN A 52 -12.54 -9.42 4.20
CA GLN A 52 -13.57 -10.24 3.56
C GLN A 52 -13.75 -11.62 4.24
N GLY A 53 -13.61 -11.67 5.57
CA GLY A 53 -13.69 -12.89 6.36
C GLY A 53 -12.43 -13.76 6.34
N ASN A 54 -11.37 -13.39 5.59
CA ASN A 54 -10.11 -14.13 5.59
C ASN A 54 -9.28 -13.78 6.83
N GLN A 55 -9.20 -14.73 7.77
CA GLN A 55 -8.52 -14.53 9.04
C GLN A 55 -7.01 -14.27 8.91
N ALA A 56 -6.32 -14.95 8.00
CA ALA A 56 -4.88 -14.74 7.82
C ALA A 56 -4.60 -13.34 7.27
N LEU A 57 -5.41 -12.91 6.30
CA LEU A 57 -5.33 -11.57 5.73
C LEU A 57 -5.66 -10.50 6.77
N LEU A 58 -6.69 -10.72 7.59
CA LEU A 58 -7.07 -9.84 8.68
C LEU A 58 -5.91 -9.61 9.65
N MET A 59 -5.27 -10.67 10.12
CA MET A 59 -4.14 -10.55 11.06
C MET A 59 -2.93 -9.88 10.41
N SER A 60 -2.64 -10.20 9.15
CA SER A 60 -1.54 -9.57 8.42
C SER A 60 -1.74 -8.06 8.26
N ARG A 61 -2.94 -7.62 7.84
CA ARG A 61 -3.26 -6.21 7.68
C ARG A 61 -3.37 -5.48 9.02
N LEU A 62 -3.85 -6.13 10.07
CA LEU A 62 -3.88 -5.55 11.41
C LEU A 62 -2.45 -5.29 11.90
N GLY A 63 -1.53 -6.21 11.67
CA GLY A 63 -0.10 -6.00 11.95
C GLY A 63 0.46 -4.77 11.25
N LYS A 64 0.16 -4.59 9.96
CA LYS A 64 0.58 -3.41 9.18
C LYS A 64 0.01 -2.10 9.72
N VAL A 65 -1.25 -2.10 10.19
CA VAL A 65 -1.83 -0.93 10.85
C VAL A 65 -1.16 -0.64 12.20
N MET A 66 -0.82 -1.70 12.96
CA MET A 66 -0.07 -1.57 14.23
C MET A 66 1.37 -1.07 14.04
N GLU A 67 1.94 -1.19 12.85
CA GLU A 67 3.25 -0.60 12.51
C GLU A 67 3.18 0.91 12.23
N LEU A 68 2.01 1.45 11.86
CA LEU A 68 1.86 2.87 11.50
C LEU A 68 2.32 3.83 12.59
N PRO A 69 1.98 3.67 13.90
CA PRO A 69 2.50 4.54 14.95
C PRO A 69 4.03 4.63 14.93
N GLN A 70 4.73 3.50 14.77
CA GLN A 70 6.18 3.48 14.73
C GLN A 70 6.72 4.22 13.50
N HIS A 71 6.13 4.00 12.32
CA HIS A 71 6.52 4.73 11.10
C HIS A 71 6.32 6.24 11.23
N ILE A 72 5.24 6.68 11.89
CA ILE A 72 4.98 8.10 12.14
C ILE A 72 6.04 8.68 13.08
N ILE A 73 6.33 8.00 14.19
CA ILE A 73 7.34 8.46 15.15
C ILE A 73 8.72 8.55 14.51
N GLN A 74 9.11 7.54 13.74
CA GLN A 74 10.37 7.57 12.99
C GLN A 74 10.42 8.76 12.04
N ALA A 75 9.37 9.00 11.26
CA ALA A 75 9.31 10.14 10.35
C ALA A 75 9.40 11.50 11.08
N ILE A 76 8.79 11.63 12.26
CA ILE A 76 8.91 12.82 13.11
C ILE A 76 10.36 12.97 13.61
N GLU A 77 10.99 11.90 14.08
CA GLU A 77 12.35 11.96 14.64
C GLU A 77 13.38 12.32 13.56
N GLU A 78 13.21 11.80 12.35
CA GLU A 78 14.10 12.07 11.21
C GLU A 78 13.93 13.50 10.66
N ASN A 79 12.69 14.00 10.56
CA ASN A 79 12.40 15.25 9.85
C ASN A 79 12.10 16.45 10.78
N TYR A 80 11.59 16.19 11.98
CA TYR A 80 11.09 17.18 12.94
C TYR A 80 11.39 16.79 14.41
N PRO A 81 12.65 16.52 14.80
CA PRO A 81 12.97 15.96 16.12
C PRO A 81 12.46 16.81 17.30
N SER A 82 12.39 18.14 17.14
CA SER A 82 11.85 19.07 18.14
C SER A 82 10.35 18.89 18.42
N HIS A 83 9.61 18.23 17.51
CA HIS A 83 8.18 18.03 17.59
C HIS A 83 7.79 16.67 18.20
N ARG A 84 8.74 15.79 18.50
CA ARG A 84 8.50 14.44 19.06
C ARG A 84 7.55 14.41 20.26
N LYS A 85 7.71 15.38 21.17
CA LYS A 85 6.88 15.53 22.38
C LYS A 85 5.39 15.76 22.07
N HIS A 86 5.07 16.34 20.93
CA HIS A 86 3.69 16.63 20.52
C HIS A 86 2.94 15.37 20.06
N ALA A 87 3.67 14.29 19.73
CA ALA A 87 3.07 13.01 19.37
C ALA A 87 2.67 12.14 20.57
N ALA A 88 3.18 12.43 21.78
CA ALA A 88 3.11 11.53 22.93
C ALA A 88 1.67 11.14 23.33
N HIS A 89 0.71 12.07 23.24
CA HIS A 89 -0.69 11.80 23.58
C HIS A 89 -1.31 10.81 22.60
N TRP A 90 -1.36 11.14 21.31
CA TRP A 90 -2.01 10.27 20.33
C TRP A 90 -1.30 8.92 20.23
N GLU A 91 0.03 8.89 20.33
CA GLU A 91 0.84 7.67 20.31
C GLU A 91 0.46 6.75 21.48
N SER A 92 0.40 7.29 22.70
CA SER A 92 -0.01 6.52 23.89
C SER A 92 -1.43 5.99 23.75
N GLN A 93 -2.38 6.79 23.27
CA GLN A 93 -3.78 6.40 23.11
C GLN A 93 -3.95 5.29 22.07
N VAL A 94 -3.33 5.44 20.90
CA VAL A 94 -3.37 4.44 19.84
C VAL A 94 -2.70 3.13 20.27
N ASN A 95 -1.52 3.19 20.88
CA ASN A 95 -0.81 2.02 21.38
C ASN A 95 -1.57 1.32 22.52
N ALA A 96 -2.21 2.08 23.41
CA ALA A 96 -3.09 1.52 24.42
C ALA A 96 -4.29 0.81 23.79
N GLY A 97 -4.91 1.42 22.78
CA GLY A 97 -5.99 0.79 22.00
C GLY A 97 -5.55 -0.55 21.40
N PHE A 98 -4.40 -0.58 20.71
CA PHE A 98 -3.87 -1.82 20.13
C PHE A 98 -3.50 -2.88 21.16
N THR A 99 -3.08 -2.48 22.36
CA THR A 99 -2.71 -3.41 23.44
C THR A 99 -3.92 -3.99 24.16
N HIS A 100 -4.98 -3.19 24.34
CA HIS A 100 -6.17 -3.59 25.11
C HIS A 100 -7.30 -4.17 24.26
N GLN A 101 -7.29 -3.95 22.96
CA GLN A 101 -8.28 -4.55 22.08
C GLN A 101 -8.31 -6.07 22.20
N SER A 102 -9.50 -6.63 22.03
CA SER A 102 -9.67 -8.06 21.83
C SER A 102 -10.57 -8.28 20.63
N LEU A 103 -10.14 -9.14 19.70
CA LEU A 103 -10.97 -9.48 18.54
C LEU A 103 -12.28 -10.17 18.95
N GLY A 104 -12.29 -10.81 20.12
CA GLY A 104 -13.49 -11.45 20.68
C GLY A 104 -14.42 -10.49 21.43
N SER A 105 -14.04 -9.23 21.65
CA SER A 105 -14.86 -8.25 22.38
C SER A 105 -15.58 -7.29 21.44
N ASN A 106 -16.18 -6.24 22.04
CA ASN A 106 -16.79 -5.15 21.30
C ASN A 106 -15.74 -4.17 20.76
N TRP A 107 -16.11 -3.44 19.71
CA TRP A 107 -15.27 -2.45 19.05
C TRP A 107 -14.84 -1.31 19.99
N GLN A 108 -15.65 -1.02 21.01
CA GLN A 108 -15.35 -0.09 22.10
C GLN A 108 -14.03 -0.42 22.82
N SER A 109 -13.59 -1.67 22.84
CA SER A 109 -12.29 -2.05 23.44
C SER A 109 -11.08 -1.39 22.75
N PHE A 110 -11.19 -1.07 21.46
CA PHE A 110 -10.20 -0.29 20.73
C PHE A 110 -10.59 1.19 20.72
N MET A 111 -11.78 1.52 20.21
CA MET A 111 -12.19 2.91 20.00
C MET A 111 -12.40 3.72 21.28
N GLY A 112 -12.58 3.06 22.43
CA GLY A 112 -12.65 3.74 23.72
C GLY A 112 -11.36 4.45 24.12
N HIS A 113 -10.23 4.12 23.50
CA HIS A 113 -8.97 4.82 23.68
C HIS A 113 -8.81 6.01 22.72
N ILE A 114 -9.59 6.09 21.65
CA ILE A 114 -9.40 7.10 20.60
C ILE A 114 -10.31 8.30 20.89
N ASP A 115 -9.74 9.31 21.55
CA ASP A 115 -10.44 10.56 21.86
C ASP A 115 -10.33 11.60 20.73
N SER A 116 -11.07 12.70 20.86
CA SER A 116 -11.03 13.79 19.86
C SER A 116 -9.66 14.47 19.74
N HIS A 117 -8.88 14.50 20.83
CA HIS A 117 -7.52 15.06 20.83
C HIS A 117 -6.56 14.16 20.06
N THR A 118 -6.73 12.84 20.14
CA THR A 118 -5.97 11.83 19.39
C THR A 118 -6.10 12.08 17.89
N LEU A 119 -7.33 12.22 17.40
CA LEU A 119 -7.57 12.53 15.99
C LEU A 119 -7.02 13.91 15.60
N SER A 120 -7.27 14.93 16.42
CA SER A 120 -6.83 16.31 16.11
C SER A 120 -5.30 16.41 16.02
N TYR A 121 -4.58 15.82 16.98
CA TYR A 121 -3.12 15.82 16.98
C TYR A 121 -2.53 14.95 15.88
N LEU A 122 -3.19 13.84 15.54
CA LEU A 122 -2.76 13.00 14.43
C LEU A 122 -2.98 13.70 13.08
N ALA A 123 -4.08 14.44 12.91
CA ALA A 123 -4.31 15.29 11.74
C ALA A 123 -3.24 16.37 11.59
N MET A 124 -2.91 17.08 12.67
CA MET A 124 -1.79 18.03 12.67
C MET A 124 -0.44 17.35 12.35
N THR A 125 -0.24 16.12 12.82
CA THR A 125 0.97 15.33 12.53
C THR A 125 1.03 14.98 11.04
N SER A 126 -0.11 14.60 10.44
CA SER A 126 -0.23 14.34 9.00
C SER A 126 0.15 15.56 8.18
N GLU A 127 -0.41 16.73 8.50
CA GLU A 127 -0.06 17.99 7.83
C GLU A 127 1.41 18.36 8.01
N LEU A 128 1.97 18.17 9.22
CA LEU A 128 3.38 18.44 9.50
C LEU A 128 4.30 17.56 8.65
N LEU A 129 4.05 16.25 8.60
CA LEU A 129 4.87 15.33 7.81
C LEU A 129 4.77 15.65 6.31
N GLN A 130 3.60 16.10 5.85
CA GLN A 130 3.41 16.53 4.48
C GLN A 130 4.27 17.76 4.11
N GLN A 131 4.65 18.63 5.05
CA GLN A 131 5.49 19.79 4.71
C GLN A 131 6.91 19.41 4.26
N LYS A 132 7.43 18.25 4.70
CA LYS A 132 8.72 17.69 4.24
C LYS A 132 8.56 16.70 3.10
N SER A 133 7.38 16.11 2.95
CA SER A 133 7.11 15.13 1.94
C SER A 133 6.50 15.77 0.70
N ASN A 134 7.04 15.49 -0.49
CA ASN A 134 6.33 15.79 -1.74
C ASN A 134 5.35 14.67 -2.11
N THR A 135 5.03 13.78 -1.17
CA THR A 135 4.12 12.66 -1.44
C THR A 135 2.71 13.14 -1.68
N LYS A 136 2.03 12.57 -2.66
CA LYS A 136 0.61 12.77 -2.94
C LYS A 136 -0.07 11.43 -2.94
N SER A 137 -1.34 11.41 -2.55
CA SER A 137 -2.14 10.22 -2.73
C SER A 137 -2.29 9.87 -4.21
N ILE A 138 -2.30 8.58 -4.51
CA ILE A 138 -2.60 8.07 -5.86
C ILE A 138 -4.12 8.10 -6.03
N GLU A 139 -4.60 8.64 -7.15
CA GLU A 139 -6.02 8.62 -7.46
C GLU A 139 -6.56 7.17 -7.54
N ASP A 140 -7.69 6.92 -6.87
CA ASP A 140 -8.33 5.60 -6.83
C ASP A 140 -8.56 4.99 -8.23
N ALA A 141 -8.91 5.83 -9.21
CA ALA A 141 -9.10 5.39 -10.58
C ALA A 141 -7.79 4.90 -11.22
N SER A 142 -6.69 5.64 -11.01
CA SER A 142 -5.37 5.29 -11.55
C SER A 142 -4.83 4.01 -10.92
N ILE A 143 -4.97 3.85 -9.60
CA ILE A 143 -4.47 2.65 -8.91
C ILE A 143 -5.31 1.41 -9.28
N LEU A 144 -6.63 1.56 -9.45
CA LEU A 144 -7.51 0.48 -9.90
C LEU A 144 -7.22 0.08 -11.35
N GLU A 145 -7.00 1.03 -12.25
CA GLU A 145 -6.61 0.75 -13.62
C GLU A 145 -5.28 -0.02 -13.67
N ALA A 146 -4.28 0.44 -12.90
CA ALA A 146 -2.97 -0.21 -12.82
C ALA A 146 -3.09 -1.65 -12.27
N ARG A 147 -3.92 -1.85 -11.24
CA ARG A 147 -4.23 -3.18 -10.69
C ARG A 147 -4.82 -4.12 -11.74
N ASN A 148 -5.80 -3.64 -12.52
CA ASN A 148 -6.48 -4.47 -13.52
C ASN A 148 -5.54 -4.91 -14.63
N LYS A 149 -4.72 -3.98 -15.16
CA LYS A 149 -3.68 -4.31 -16.17
C LYS A 149 -2.69 -5.33 -15.64
N LEU A 150 -2.27 -5.18 -14.38
CA LEU A 150 -1.34 -6.10 -13.74
C LEU A 150 -1.93 -7.50 -13.52
N GLU A 151 -3.20 -7.58 -13.14
CA GLU A 151 -3.93 -8.84 -12.97
C GLU A 151 -4.12 -9.59 -14.30
N GLU A 152 -4.39 -8.86 -15.38
CA GLU A 152 -4.43 -9.41 -16.74
C GLU A 152 -3.06 -9.98 -17.15
N LEU A 153 -2.00 -9.19 -16.96
CA LEU A 153 -0.63 -9.59 -17.24
C LEU A 153 -0.21 -10.82 -16.41
N TYR A 154 -0.58 -10.85 -15.13
CA TYR A 154 -0.33 -11.97 -14.24
C TYR A 154 -0.95 -13.27 -14.76
N LYS A 155 -2.21 -13.22 -15.23
CA LYS A 155 -2.91 -14.38 -15.82
C LYS A 155 -2.24 -14.85 -17.10
N GLU A 156 -1.85 -13.91 -17.96
CA GLU A 156 -1.20 -14.21 -19.23
C GLU A 156 0.13 -14.93 -19.03
N ILE A 157 1.02 -14.39 -18.18
CA ILE A 157 2.32 -14.99 -17.86
C ILE A 157 2.16 -16.39 -17.25
N ARG A 158 1.12 -16.61 -16.46
CA ARG A 158 0.84 -17.92 -15.86
C ARG A 158 0.53 -18.99 -16.90
N SER A 159 -0.12 -18.63 -18.00
CA SER A 159 -0.43 -19.53 -19.12
C SER A 159 0.60 -19.50 -20.25
N ALA A 160 1.53 -18.54 -20.25
CA ALA A 160 2.48 -18.37 -21.34
C ALA A 160 3.52 -19.49 -21.38
N ASP A 161 3.91 -19.83 -22.61
CA ASP A 161 5.02 -20.73 -22.90
C ASP A 161 6.33 -19.93 -22.92
N ILE A 162 6.85 -19.64 -21.73
CA ILE A 162 8.08 -18.88 -21.51
C ILE A 162 8.99 -19.67 -20.55
N PRO A 163 10.30 -19.35 -20.47
CA PRO A 163 11.21 -20.07 -19.59
C PRO A 163 10.71 -20.13 -18.14
N THR A 164 10.60 -21.34 -17.58
CA THR A 164 9.99 -21.59 -16.25
C THR A 164 10.56 -20.70 -15.15
N GLU A 165 11.87 -20.48 -15.15
CA GLU A 165 12.55 -19.60 -14.19
C GLU A 165 12.03 -18.15 -14.26
N ILE A 166 11.93 -17.58 -15.46
CA ILE A 166 11.41 -16.23 -15.70
C ILE A 166 9.94 -16.15 -15.29
N ARG A 167 9.15 -17.17 -15.67
CA ARG A 167 7.74 -17.25 -15.29
C ARG A 167 7.55 -17.24 -13.78
N LEU A 168 8.28 -18.08 -13.05
CA LEU A 168 8.19 -18.15 -11.58
C LEU A 168 8.64 -16.85 -10.93
N TYR A 169 9.72 -16.24 -11.44
CA TYR A 169 10.22 -14.96 -10.98
C TYR A 169 9.16 -13.86 -11.14
N LEU A 170 8.59 -13.71 -12.34
CA LEU A 170 7.55 -12.73 -12.64
C LEU A 170 6.28 -12.95 -11.81
N ILE A 171 5.74 -14.18 -11.78
CA ILE A 171 4.53 -14.52 -11.02
C ILE A 171 4.68 -14.13 -9.54
N ARG A 172 5.85 -14.38 -8.95
CA ARG A 172 6.11 -14.01 -7.55
C ARG A 172 6.02 -12.50 -7.34
N HIS A 173 6.71 -11.72 -8.16
CA HIS A 173 6.80 -10.26 -7.95
C HIS A 173 5.54 -9.52 -8.41
N LEU A 174 4.90 -9.94 -9.50
CA LEU A 174 3.62 -9.35 -9.93
C LEU A 174 2.54 -9.57 -8.88
N ARG A 175 2.53 -10.74 -8.22
CA ARG A 175 1.66 -10.98 -7.07
C ARG A 175 1.98 -10.05 -5.90
N GLN A 176 3.26 -9.83 -5.58
CA GLN A 176 3.66 -8.88 -4.54
C GLN A 176 3.22 -7.44 -4.85
N ILE A 177 3.28 -7.01 -6.11
CA ILE A 177 2.76 -5.71 -6.53
C ILE A 177 1.23 -5.65 -6.37
N LEU A 178 0.49 -6.69 -6.80
CA LEU A 178 -0.96 -6.76 -6.60
C LEU A 178 -1.35 -6.68 -5.12
N GLU A 179 -0.65 -7.42 -4.26
CA GLU A 179 -0.83 -7.38 -2.81
C GLU A 179 -0.53 -5.99 -2.25
N SER A 180 0.54 -5.34 -2.71
CA SER A 180 0.90 -3.97 -2.30
C SER A 180 -0.14 -2.94 -2.73
N ILE A 181 -0.74 -3.10 -3.92
CA ILE A 181 -1.85 -2.26 -4.37
C ILE A 181 -3.10 -2.48 -3.50
N ASP A 182 -3.43 -3.74 -3.22
CA ASP A 182 -4.58 -4.09 -2.38
C ASP A 182 -4.45 -3.57 -0.93
N GLU A 183 -3.22 -3.27 -0.51
CA GLU A 183 -2.87 -2.76 0.81
C GLU A 183 -2.44 -1.30 0.81
N TYR A 184 -2.50 -0.61 -0.34
CA TYR A 184 -2.08 0.78 -0.49
C TYR A 184 -2.64 1.71 0.59
N PHE A 185 -3.92 1.49 0.96
CA PHE A 185 -4.61 2.27 1.98
C PHE A 185 -3.98 2.18 3.39
N ILE A 186 -3.12 1.19 3.66
CA ILE A 186 -2.39 1.02 4.93
C ILE A 186 -0.87 1.11 4.75
N THR A 187 -0.31 0.65 3.63
CA THR A 187 1.15 0.62 3.42
C THR A 187 1.69 1.79 2.59
N GLY A 188 0.83 2.50 1.88
CA GLY A 188 1.21 3.61 0.99
C GLY A 188 1.89 3.11 -0.29
N ALA A 189 2.43 4.05 -1.07
CA ALA A 189 2.96 3.79 -2.40
C ALA A 189 4.33 3.09 -2.41
N LEU A 190 5.09 3.16 -1.31
CA LEU A 190 6.47 2.67 -1.24
C LEU A 190 6.63 1.18 -1.58
N PRO A 191 5.85 0.23 -1.04
CA PRO A 191 6.03 -1.18 -1.41
C PRO A 191 5.74 -1.48 -2.89
N ILE A 192 4.83 -0.71 -3.50
CA ILE A 192 4.54 -0.77 -4.94
C ILE A 192 5.76 -0.28 -5.72
N LEU A 193 6.37 0.83 -5.29
CA LEU A 193 7.59 1.40 -5.85
C LEU A 193 8.75 0.40 -5.79
N ASP A 194 9.01 -0.17 -4.62
CA ASP A 194 10.15 -1.04 -4.36
C ASP A 194 10.08 -2.34 -5.17
N THR A 195 8.91 -2.97 -5.23
CA THR A 195 8.73 -4.20 -5.98
C THR A 195 8.81 -3.94 -7.50
N THR A 196 8.23 -2.83 -7.96
CA THR A 196 8.35 -2.38 -9.37
C THR A 196 9.80 -2.08 -9.74
N GLY A 197 10.51 -1.35 -8.88
CA GLY A 197 11.92 -1.03 -9.04
C GLY A 197 12.81 -2.27 -9.05
N THR A 198 12.48 -3.27 -8.23
CA THR A 198 13.18 -4.57 -8.23
C THR A 198 13.06 -5.27 -9.58
N LEU A 199 11.84 -5.34 -10.15
CA LEU A 199 11.63 -5.98 -11.46
C LEU A 199 12.32 -5.24 -12.60
N LEU A 200 12.30 -3.91 -12.59
CA LEU A 200 13.01 -3.09 -13.59
C LEU A 200 14.52 -3.24 -13.42
N GLY A 201 15.03 -3.07 -12.20
CA GLY A 201 16.45 -3.20 -11.88
C GLY A 201 17.03 -4.57 -12.19
N HIS A 202 16.23 -5.64 -12.08
CA HIS A 202 16.67 -6.99 -12.45
C HIS A 202 17.09 -7.11 -13.92
N ALA A 203 16.47 -6.32 -14.82
CA ALA A 203 16.86 -6.26 -16.24
C ALA A 203 18.26 -5.66 -16.47
N LEU A 204 18.82 -4.92 -15.51
CA LEU A 204 20.19 -4.41 -15.63
C LEU A 204 21.23 -5.50 -15.38
N ILE A 205 20.92 -6.44 -14.48
CA ILE A 205 21.87 -7.43 -13.96
C ILE A 205 21.71 -8.82 -14.58
N ASP A 206 20.51 -9.18 -15.03
CA ASP A 206 20.22 -10.50 -15.61
C ASP A 206 20.01 -10.41 -17.12
N GLU A 207 20.98 -10.94 -17.89
CA GLU A 207 20.94 -10.94 -19.34
C GLU A 207 19.77 -11.73 -19.93
N LYS A 208 19.42 -12.86 -19.31
CA LYS A 208 18.37 -13.74 -19.80
C LYS A 208 17.00 -13.08 -19.63
N TYR A 209 16.77 -12.46 -18.48
CA TYR A 209 15.58 -11.68 -18.20
C TYR A 209 15.49 -10.44 -19.10
N ARG A 210 16.61 -9.71 -19.29
CA ARG A 210 16.67 -8.57 -20.22
C ARG A 210 16.35 -8.95 -21.66
N ASN A 211 16.96 -10.02 -22.18
CA ASN A 211 16.69 -10.50 -23.53
C ASN A 211 15.23 -10.95 -23.66
N PHE A 212 14.65 -11.59 -22.64
CA PHE A 212 13.23 -11.92 -22.63
C PHE A 212 12.34 -10.67 -22.70
N LEU A 213 12.62 -9.62 -21.91
CA LEU A 213 11.87 -8.36 -21.98
C LEU A 213 11.98 -7.68 -23.36
N ARG A 214 13.09 -7.90 -24.07
CA ARG A 214 13.35 -7.30 -25.39
C ARG A 214 12.77 -8.09 -26.56
N ASP A 215 12.94 -9.39 -26.54
CA ASP A 215 12.78 -10.22 -27.73
C ASP A 215 11.39 -10.87 -27.79
N GLU A 216 10.67 -10.92 -26.65
CA GLU A 216 9.32 -11.50 -26.56
C GLU A 216 8.23 -10.43 -26.49
N ALA A 217 7.12 -10.63 -27.21
CA ALA A 217 5.97 -9.71 -27.19
C ALA A 217 5.36 -9.54 -25.79
N ILE A 218 5.30 -10.63 -25.01
CA ILE A 218 4.87 -10.59 -23.62
C ILE A 218 5.89 -9.84 -22.74
N GLY A 219 7.18 -9.91 -23.08
CA GLY A 219 8.26 -9.16 -22.45
C GLY A 219 8.08 -7.65 -22.58
N ALA A 220 7.79 -7.16 -23.79
CA ALA A 220 7.51 -5.75 -24.04
C ALA A 220 6.31 -5.26 -23.22
N ARG A 221 5.22 -6.03 -23.18
CA ARG A 221 4.03 -5.70 -22.38
C ARG A 221 4.30 -5.67 -20.86
N ILE A 222 5.18 -6.55 -20.36
CA ILE A 222 5.64 -6.50 -18.96
C ILE A 222 6.33 -5.17 -18.70
N PHE A 223 7.28 -4.80 -19.56
CA PHE A 223 8.03 -3.57 -19.39
C PHE A 223 7.11 -2.34 -19.41
N GLU A 224 6.21 -2.25 -20.39
CA GLU A 224 5.21 -1.17 -20.45
C GLU A 224 4.36 -1.07 -19.19
N CYS A 225 3.88 -2.21 -18.67
CA CYS A 225 3.09 -2.24 -17.44
C CYS A 225 3.89 -1.77 -16.22
N LEU A 226 5.16 -2.18 -16.11
CA LEU A 226 6.04 -1.77 -15.01
C LEU A 226 6.41 -0.28 -15.11
N THR A 227 6.66 0.24 -16.31
CA THR A 227 6.90 1.66 -16.55
C THR A 227 5.67 2.50 -16.21
N ALA A 228 4.48 2.05 -16.62
CA ALA A 228 3.23 2.71 -16.25
C ALA A 228 3.04 2.74 -14.73
N MET A 229 3.30 1.63 -14.04
CA MET A 229 3.24 1.55 -12.58
C MET A 229 4.25 2.51 -11.93
N ALA A 230 5.49 2.51 -12.40
CA ALA A 230 6.54 3.39 -11.91
C ALA A 230 6.18 4.87 -12.09
N ASN A 231 5.48 5.23 -13.17
CA ASN A 231 5.00 6.60 -13.39
C ASN A 231 3.88 6.98 -12.41
N VAL A 232 2.89 6.11 -12.22
CA VAL A 232 1.79 6.33 -11.27
C VAL A 232 2.33 6.53 -9.85
N VAL A 233 3.25 5.66 -9.43
CA VAL A 233 3.81 5.65 -8.08
C VAL A 233 4.87 6.73 -7.91
N GLY A 234 5.70 7.00 -8.92
CA GLY A 234 6.76 8.01 -8.87
C GLY A 234 6.23 9.43 -8.67
N VAL A 235 5.08 9.74 -9.28
CA VAL A 235 4.36 11.01 -9.04
C VAL A 235 3.88 11.11 -7.59
N ALA A 236 3.37 10.01 -7.04
CA ALA A 236 2.84 9.94 -5.68
C ALA A 236 3.92 9.92 -4.60
N VAL A 237 5.09 9.32 -4.83
CA VAL A 237 6.18 9.27 -3.84
C VAL A 237 7.05 10.53 -3.90
N GLY A 238 6.98 11.30 -5.00
CA GLY A 238 7.81 12.50 -5.18
C GLY A 238 9.29 12.18 -5.38
N ILE A 239 9.63 10.94 -5.72
CA ILE A 239 10.98 10.44 -5.93
C ILE A 239 11.19 10.15 -7.43
N PRO A 240 12.04 10.90 -8.15
CA PRO A 240 12.30 10.69 -9.58
C PRO A 240 13.23 9.50 -9.89
N GLN A 241 13.67 8.74 -8.88
CA GLN A 241 14.72 7.73 -9.02
C GLN A 241 14.32 6.57 -9.96
N LEU A 242 13.03 6.20 -10.02
CA LEU A 242 12.58 5.21 -11.01
C LEU A 242 12.65 5.75 -12.44
N SER A 243 12.43 7.03 -12.69
CA SER A 243 12.59 7.62 -14.02
C SER A 243 14.02 7.48 -14.53
N VAL A 244 15.02 7.60 -13.63
CA VAL A 244 16.43 7.41 -13.97
C VAL A 244 16.73 5.94 -14.29
N ALA A 245 16.22 5.00 -13.49
CA ALA A 245 16.37 3.57 -13.76
C ALA A 245 15.71 3.18 -15.10
N ILE A 246 14.50 3.67 -15.36
CA ILE A 246 13.79 3.47 -16.64
C ILE A 246 14.61 4.04 -17.79
N ALA A 247 15.11 5.27 -17.67
CA ALA A 247 15.94 5.89 -18.70
C ALA A 247 17.25 5.11 -18.97
N ALA A 248 17.82 4.46 -17.96
CA ALA A 248 19.01 3.61 -18.12
C ALA A 248 18.70 2.28 -18.82
N ILE A 249 17.50 1.73 -18.63
CA ILE A 249 17.08 0.43 -19.18
C ILE A 249 16.45 0.59 -20.57
N GLN A 250 15.78 1.71 -20.85
CA GLN A 250 15.03 1.95 -22.07
C GLN A 250 15.86 1.79 -23.37
N PRO A 251 17.14 2.19 -23.44
CA PRO A 251 18.00 1.91 -24.60
C PRO A 251 18.36 0.42 -24.78
N LEU A 252 18.14 -0.41 -23.77
CA LEU A 252 18.49 -1.84 -23.74
C LEU A 252 17.29 -2.75 -24.09
N LEU A 253 16.11 -2.17 -24.30
CA LEU A 253 14.82 -2.82 -24.54
C LEU A 253 14.26 -2.43 -25.92
N PRO A 254 13.20 -3.10 -26.43
CA PRO A 254 12.73 -2.90 -27.79
C PRO A 254 12.05 -1.53 -27.91
N GLN A 255 12.19 -0.88 -29.07
CA GLN A 255 11.53 0.39 -29.38
C GLN A 255 10.07 0.19 -29.79
#